data_AF-A0A5C5RCC9-F1
#
_entry.id   AF-A0A5C5RCC9-F1
#
_cell.length_a   1.000
_cell.length_b   1.000
_cell.length_c   1.000
_cell.angle_alpha   90.00
_cell.angle_beta   90.00
_cell.angle_gamma   90.00
#
_symmetry.space_group_name_H-M   'P 1'
#
loop_
_entity.id
_entity.type
_entity.pdbx_description
1 polymer ?
#
loop_
_entity_poly.entity_id
_entity_poly.type
_entity_poly.pdbx_seq_one_letter_code
_entity_poly.pdbx_strand_id
1 'polypeptide(L)'
;YTVRFPDTGVRAELSATTRTGIARFTFSKDAPAYVHVRSGGSLNGNSDASATVSEDLTTVTGSTTTGDFCGKGNSYTLYYAATFSTPAKAAGTWSGDHVNDAGVLTGTGGRSGAWLEFTGGQEVEVRVGVSYVSVGGAQANLAAEATGRSFDQILSAAEDRWNSVLSRIEVGGG
;
A
#
# COMPACT_ATOMS: atom_id res chain seq x y z
N TYR A 1 -7.68 11.82 -2.54
CA TYR A 1 -8.93 11.02 -2.46
C TYR A 1 -9.25 10.76 -1.00
N THR A 2 -10.52 10.78 -0.59
CA THR A 2 -10.93 10.53 0.80
C THR A 2 -12.23 9.75 0.84
N VAL A 3 -12.32 8.77 1.74
CA VAL A 3 -13.54 7.99 1.99
C VAL A 3 -13.67 7.64 3.48
N ARG A 4 -14.91 7.50 3.95
CA ARG A 4 -15.22 6.90 5.25
C ARG A 4 -15.99 5.61 5.04
N PHE A 5 -15.48 4.51 5.56
CA PHE A 5 -16.12 3.20 5.50
C PHE A 5 -17.19 3.11 6.61
N PRO A 6 -18.50 3.03 6.28
CA PRO A 6 -19.55 3.07 7.30
C PRO A 6 -19.47 1.89 8.28
N ASP A 7 -19.20 0.69 7.78
CA ASP A 7 -19.23 -0.54 8.57
C ASP A 7 -18.11 -0.63 9.61
N THR A 8 -16.93 -0.10 9.28
CA THR A 8 -15.75 -0.11 10.18
C THR A 8 -15.51 1.22 10.88
N GLY A 9 -16.14 2.29 10.40
CA GLY A 9 -15.90 3.66 10.83
C GLY A 9 -14.55 4.24 10.42
N VAL A 10 -13.71 3.49 9.68
CA VAL A 10 -12.37 3.91 9.26
C VAL A 10 -12.47 5.02 8.21
N ARG A 11 -11.69 6.09 8.40
CA ARG A 11 -11.46 7.11 7.37
C ARG A 11 -10.15 6.79 6.66
N ALA A 12 -10.18 6.76 5.33
CA ALA A 12 -9.00 6.56 4.50
C ALA A 12 -8.80 7.75 3.57
N GLU A 13 -7.59 8.28 3.55
CA GLU A 13 -7.16 9.38 2.68
C GLU A 13 -5.96 8.92 1.87
N LEU A 14 -5.96 9.22 0.57
CA LEU A 14 -4.95 8.74 -0.37
C LEU A 14 -4.40 9.89 -1.22
N SER A 15 -3.09 9.86 -1.44
CA SER A 15 -2.37 10.69 -2.42
C SER A 15 -1.23 9.88 -3.04
N ALA A 16 -0.49 10.46 -3.99
CA ALA A 16 0.59 9.78 -4.68
C ALA A 16 1.67 10.73 -5.20
N THR A 17 2.87 10.18 -5.38
CA THR A 17 3.94 10.74 -6.22
C THR A 17 4.01 9.97 -7.55
N THR A 18 5.13 10.01 -8.27
CA THR A 18 5.26 9.29 -9.55
C THR A 18 5.31 7.77 -9.37
N ARG A 19 6.05 7.29 -8.36
CA ARG A 19 6.30 5.85 -8.11
C ARG A 19 5.93 5.41 -6.70
N THR A 20 5.31 6.30 -5.92
CA THR A 20 4.89 5.99 -4.56
C THR A 20 3.44 6.40 -4.33
N GLY A 21 2.73 5.63 -3.51
CA GLY A 21 1.45 6.00 -2.93
C GLY A 21 1.62 6.34 -1.45
N ILE A 22 0.78 7.24 -0.94
CA ILE A 22 0.66 7.47 0.49
C ILE A 22 -0.81 7.37 0.91
N ALA A 23 -1.05 6.67 2.01
CA ALA A 23 -2.34 6.53 2.64
C ALA A 23 -2.27 7.04 4.08
N ARG A 24 -3.35 7.65 4.56
CA ARG A 24 -3.59 7.97 5.98
C ARG A 24 -4.89 7.31 6.41
N PHE A 25 -4.81 6.43 7.39
CA PHE A 25 -5.94 5.73 7.98
C PHE A 25 -6.21 6.27 9.38
N THR A 26 -7.43 6.74 9.62
CA THR A 26 -7.91 7.08 10.96
C THR A 26 -8.87 5.98 11.41
N PHE A 27 -8.46 5.16 12.38
CA PHE A 27 -9.25 4.04 12.88
C PHE A 27 -10.32 4.48 13.87
N SER A 28 -11.42 3.73 13.96
CA SER A 28 -12.41 3.89 15.04
C SER A 28 -11.83 3.44 16.38
N LYS A 29 -12.29 4.04 17.49
CA LYS A 29 -11.86 3.65 18.85
C LYS A 29 -12.41 2.28 19.28
N ASP A 30 -13.58 1.92 18.78
CA ASP A 30 -14.37 0.79 19.27
C ASP A 30 -14.30 -0.44 18.35
N ALA A 31 -13.35 -0.47 17.40
CA ALA A 31 -13.20 -1.54 16.43
C ALA A 31 -11.72 -1.97 16.29
N PRO A 32 -11.46 -3.23 15.88
CA PRO A 32 -10.11 -3.67 15.58
C PRO A 32 -9.49 -2.85 14.43
N ALA A 33 -8.24 -2.45 14.60
CA ALA A 33 -7.50 -1.65 13.62
C ALA A 33 -6.51 -2.53 12.87
N TYR A 34 -6.92 -3.06 11.72
CA TYR A 34 -6.06 -3.89 10.87
C TYR A 34 -5.79 -3.22 9.52
N VAL A 35 -4.55 -3.37 9.05
CA VAL A 35 -4.19 -3.13 7.65
C VAL A 35 -3.80 -4.45 7.01
N HIS A 36 -4.41 -4.78 5.88
CA HIS A 36 -4.06 -5.96 5.08
C HIS A 36 -3.29 -5.55 3.83
N VAL A 37 -2.10 -6.11 3.65
CA VAL A 37 -1.29 -6.03 2.43
C VAL A 37 -1.51 -7.30 1.63
N ARG A 38 -2.40 -7.24 0.64
CA ARG A 38 -2.86 -8.40 -0.14
C ARG A 38 -2.01 -8.60 -1.40
N SER A 39 -0.79 -9.11 -1.25
CA SER A 39 0.16 -9.31 -2.36
C SER A 39 -0.38 -10.24 -3.45
N GLY A 40 -1.09 -11.29 -3.06
CA GLY A 40 -1.83 -12.22 -3.94
C GLY A 40 -3.26 -11.78 -4.25
N GLY A 41 -3.53 -10.47 -4.26
CA GLY A 41 -4.87 -9.89 -4.39
C GLY A 41 -5.23 -9.43 -5.80
N SER A 42 -4.48 -9.81 -6.85
CA SER A 42 -4.80 -9.41 -8.22
C SER A 42 -6.15 -9.98 -8.65
N LEU A 43 -6.97 -9.15 -9.29
CA LEU A 43 -8.28 -9.56 -9.82
C LEU A 43 -8.13 -10.67 -10.88
N ASN A 44 -7.02 -10.67 -11.63
CA ASN A 44 -6.73 -11.70 -12.64
C ASN A 44 -6.13 -12.97 -12.03
N GLY A 45 -5.96 -13.01 -10.72
CA GLY A 45 -5.16 -14.02 -10.04
C GLY A 45 -3.65 -13.76 -10.19
N ASN A 46 -2.90 -14.58 -9.49
CA ASN A 46 -1.47 -14.43 -9.31
C ASN A 46 -0.82 -15.79 -9.51
N SER A 47 0.21 -15.85 -10.37
CA SER A 47 1.03 -17.05 -10.49
C SER A 47 1.99 -17.19 -9.30
N ASP A 48 2.40 -16.06 -8.71
CA ASP A 48 3.20 -16.01 -7.50
C ASP A 48 2.98 -14.69 -6.75
N ALA A 49 3.21 -14.69 -5.45
CA ALA A 49 3.21 -13.50 -4.61
C ALA A 49 3.99 -13.78 -3.32
N SER A 50 4.50 -12.71 -2.71
CA SER A 50 5.16 -12.77 -1.41
C SER A 50 4.86 -11.54 -0.56
N ALA A 51 4.91 -11.73 0.76
CA ALA A 51 4.90 -10.65 1.74
C ALA A 51 5.83 -11.00 2.90
N THR A 52 6.73 -10.08 3.23
CA THR A 52 7.63 -10.17 4.38
C THR A 52 7.47 -8.93 5.24
N VAL A 53 7.09 -9.12 6.50
CA VAL A 53 7.02 -8.09 7.53
C VAL A 53 8.40 -7.95 8.20
N SER A 54 8.86 -6.74 8.43
CA SER A 54 10.10 -6.48 9.18
C SER A 54 9.94 -6.79 10.67
N GLU A 55 11.04 -7.14 11.35
CA GLU A 55 11.02 -7.49 12.78
C GLU A 55 10.56 -6.35 13.68
N ASP A 56 10.80 -5.10 13.28
CA ASP A 56 10.34 -3.89 13.99
C ASP A 56 8.86 -3.56 13.72
N LEU A 57 8.17 -4.37 12.90
CA LEU A 57 6.75 -4.24 12.54
C LEU A 57 6.39 -2.90 11.90
N THR A 58 7.35 -2.24 11.25
CA THR A 58 7.12 -0.95 10.55
C THR A 58 7.07 -1.08 9.04
N THR A 59 7.48 -2.21 8.47
CA THR A 59 7.63 -2.36 7.03
C THR A 59 7.11 -3.70 6.53
N VAL A 60 6.41 -3.69 5.39
CA VAL A 60 6.11 -4.90 4.62
C VAL A 60 6.71 -4.76 3.22
N THR A 61 7.52 -5.73 2.83
CA THR A 61 8.06 -5.83 1.46
C THR A 61 7.52 -7.07 0.79
N GLY A 62 7.61 -7.14 -0.54
CA GLY A 62 7.20 -8.33 -1.24
C GLY A 62 7.08 -8.13 -2.74
N SER A 63 6.37 -9.05 -3.35
CA SER A 63 6.15 -9.06 -4.78
C SER A 63 4.78 -9.62 -5.15
N THR A 64 4.32 -9.29 -6.35
CA THR A 64 3.13 -9.85 -6.96
C THR A 64 3.45 -10.13 -8.43
N THR A 65 3.30 -11.39 -8.84
CA THR A 65 3.44 -11.81 -10.25
C THR A 65 2.05 -12.10 -10.78
N THR A 66 1.63 -11.30 -11.76
CA THR A 66 0.29 -11.34 -12.37
C THR A 66 0.38 -10.88 -13.82
N GLY A 67 -0.76 -10.82 -14.51
CA GLY A 67 -0.83 -10.43 -15.89
C GLY A 67 -2.12 -10.91 -16.53
N ASP A 68 -2.03 -11.25 -17.81
CA ASP A 68 -3.07 -11.89 -18.60
C ASP A 68 -4.45 -11.20 -18.55
N PHE A 69 -4.46 -9.88 -18.32
CA PHE A 69 -5.70 -9.11 -18.30
C PHE A 69 -6.38 -9.21 -19.65
N CYS A 70 -7.63 -9.70 -19.68
CA CYS A 70 -8.38 -9.99 -20.91
C CYS A 70 -7.65 -10.96 -21.87
N GLY A 71 -6.92 -11.96 -21.35
CA GLY A 71 -6.30 -13.03 -22.16
C GLY A 71 -5.12 -12.56 -23.02
N LYS A 72 -4.41 -11.54 -22.58
CA LYS A 72 -3.29 -10.93 -23.33
C LYS A 72 -2.02 -11.76 -23.34
N GLY A 73 -1.91 -12.81 -22.52
CA GLY A 73 -0.77 -13.72 -22.46
C GLY A 73 0.52 -13.12 -21.90
N ASN A 74 0.46 -11.91 -21.36
CA ASN A 74 1.61 -11.25 -20.72
C ASN A 74 1.68 -11.58 -19.23
N SER A 75 2.88 -11.58 -18.65
CA SER A 75 3.10 -11.68 -17.21
C SER A 75 4.15 -10.65 -16.79
N TYR A 76 3.99 -10.10 -15.59
CA TYR A 76 4.93 -9.18 -14.98
C TYR A 76 4.98 -9.38 -13.47
N THR A 77 6.14 -9.07 -12.88
CA THR A 77 6.32 -9.00 -11.43
C THR A 77 6.43 -7.54 -11.01
N LEU A 78 5.63 -7.16 -10.03
CA LEU A 78 5.73 -5.87 -9.34
C LEU A 78 6.24 -6.12 -7.92
N TYR A 79 7.32 -5.44 -7.56
CA TYR A 79 7.89 -5.43 -6.22
C TYR A 79 7.40 -4.19 -5.47
N TYR A 80 7.21 -4.32 -4.16
CA TYR A 80 6.76 -3.22 -3.32
C TYR A 80 7.50 -3.16 -1.98
N ALA A 81 7.51 -1.97 -1.39
CA ALA A 81 7.89 -1.72 0.00
C ALA A 81 6.89 -0.74 0.61
N ALA A 82 6.20 -1.16 1.67
CA ALA A 82 5.22 -0.39 2.41
C ALA A 82 5.74 -0.10 3.82
N THR A 83 5.96 1.17 4.15
CA THR A 83 6.43 1.61 5.47
C THR A 83 5.33 2.36 6.21
N PHE A 84 5.09 1.98 7.45
CA PHE A 84 4.08 2.52 8.35
C PHE A 84 4.70 3.57 9.26
N SER A 85 3.96 4.63 9.60
CA SER A 85 4.44 5.74 10.44
C SER A 85 4.71 5.36 11.90
N THR A 86 4.27 4.17 12.30
CA THR A 86 4.32 3.67 13.67
C THR A 86 4.38 2.14 13.63
N PRO A 87 5.10 1.49 14.55
CA PRO A 87 5.10 0.03 14.66
C PRO A 87 3.69 -0.50 14.90
N ALA A 88 3.36 -1.63 14.28
CA ALA A 88 2.17 -2.39 14.65
C ALA A 88 2.35 -3.03 16.05
N LYS A 89 1.24 -3.29 16.75
CA LYS A 89 1.23 -4.06 18.01
C LYS A 89 1.53 -5.55 17.76
N ALA A 90 1.05 -6.04 16.63
CA ALA A 90 1.20 -7.41 16.17
C ALA A 90 1.11 -7.44 14.65
N ALA A 91 1.75 -8.43 14.04
CA ALA A 91 1.63 -8.68 12.62
C ALA A 91 1.77 -10.17 12.34
N GLY A 92 1.38 -10.55 11.13
CA GLY A 92 1.56 -11.90 10.63
C GLY A 92 1.29 -11.97 9.14
N THR A 93 1.33 -13.18 8.61
CA THR A 93 1.17 -13.45 7.19
C THR A 93 0.16 -14.57 6.96
N TRP A 94 -0.29 -14.70 5.71
CA TRP A 94 -1.08 -15.85 5.28
C TRP A 94 -0.54 -16.39 3.95
N SER A 95 -0.82 -17.67 3.71
CA SER A 95 -0.49 -18.39 2.49
C SER A 95 -1.73 -19.18 2.03
N GLY A 96 -2.36 -18.78 0.92
CA GLY A 96 -3.61 -19.39 0.50
C GLY A 96 -4.77 -19.03 1.43
N ASP A 97 -5.47 -20.04 1.95
CA ASP A 97 -6.56 -19.90 2.92
C ASP A 97 -6.10 -20.04 4.38
N HIS A 98 -4.79 -20.19 4.61
CA HIS A 98 -4.23 -20.41 5.92
C HIS A 98 -3.52 -19.16 6.45
N VAL A 99 -3.98 -18.66 7.61
CA VAL A 99 -3.24 -17.68 8.41
C VAL A 99 -2.11 -18.42 9.10
N ASN A 100 -0.88 -17.98 8.87
CA ASN A 100 0.30 -18.62 9.47
C ASN A 100 0.34 -18.35 10.98
N ASP A 101 1.06 -19.21 11.70
CA ASP A 101 1.25 -19.06 13.15
C ASP A 101 1.78 -17.67 13.53
N ALA A 102 1.44 -17.21 14.73
CA ALA A 102 1.89 -15.93 15.25
C ALA A 102 3.43 -15.82 15.22
N GLY A 103 3.95 -14.72 14.68
CA GLY A 103 5.39 -14.52 14.49
C GLY A 103 5.95 -15.04 13.16
N VAL A 104 5.15 -15.71 12.32
CA VAL A 104 5.56 -16.01 10.94
C VAL A 104 5.41 -14.73 10.10
N LEU A 105 6.54 -14.05 9.90
CA LEU A 105 6.61 -12.77 9.21
C LEU A 105 6.79 -12.88 7.70
N THR A 106 6.84 -14.09 7.12
CA THR A 106 6.92 -14.30 5.67
C THR A 106 5.81 -15.22 5.18
N GLY A 107 5.05 -14.74 4.20
CA GLY A 107 4.04 -15.49 3.45
C GLY A 107 4.38 -15.54 1.97
N THR A 108 4.10 -16.67 1.32
CA THR A 108 4.44 -16.92 -0.09
C THR A 108 3.33 -17.67 -0.82
N GLY A 109 3.34 -17.60 -2.15
CA GLY A 109 2.38 -18.23 -3.04
C GLY A 109 1.33 -17.24 -3.52
N GLY A 110 0.68 -17.55 -4.64
CA GLY A 110 -0.18 -16.62 -5.39
C GLY A 110 -1.35 -16.01 -4.62
N ARG A 111 -1.71 -16.53 -3.43
CA ARG A 111 -2.79 -15.98 -2.59
C ARG A 111 -2.29 -15.43 -1.24
N SER A 112 -0.99 -15.18 -1.11
CA SER A 112 -0.36 -14.72 0.14
C SER A 112 -0.50 -13.23 0.42
N GLY A 113 -0.18 -12.83 1.64
CA GLY A 113 -0.10 -11.43 2.06
C GLY A 113 0.25 -11.29 3.55
N ALA A 114 0.14 -10.06 4.06
CA ALA A 114 0.44 -9.71 5.44
C ALA A 114 -0.68 -8.89 6.10
N TRP A 115 -0.85 -9.06 7.41
CA TRP A 115 -1.73 -8.24 8.23
C TRP A 115 -0.93 -7.56 9.34
N LEU A 116 -1.32 -6.33 9.67
CA LEU A 116 -0.74 -5.54 10.76
C LEU A 116 -1.87 -5.04 11.66
N GLU A 117 -1.71 -5.17 12.97
CA GLU A 117 -2.64 -4.72 13.99
C GLU A 117 -2.16 -3.44 14.67
N PHE A 118 -3.02 -2.44 14.75
CA PHE A 118 -2.77 -1.15 15.39
C PHE A 118 -3.72 -0.92 16.58
N THR A 119 -3.54 0.20 17.28
CA THR A 119 -4.46 0.59 18.35
C THR A 119 -5.71 1.24 17.75
N GLY A 120 -6.90 0.95 18.30
CA GLY A 120 -8.13 1.65 17.92
C GLY A 120 -8.01 3.16 18.17
N GLY A 121 -8.65 3.96 17.33
CA GLY A 121 -8.59 5.43 17.41
C GLY A 121 -7.28 6.05 16.92
N GLN A 122 -6.30 5.21 16.54
CA GLN A 122 -5.00 5.66 16.06
C GLN A 122 -5.09 6.15 14.61
N GLU A 123 -4.26 7.13 14.29
CA GLU A 123 -3.96 7.49 12.90
C GLU A 123 -2.66 6.80 12.46
N VAL A 124 -2.69 6.15 11.30
CA VAL A 124 -1.56 5.42 10.72
C VAL A 124 -1.36 5.89 9.29
N GLU A 125 -0.19 6.43 8.98
CA GLU A 125 0.22 6.68 7.61
C GLU A 125 0.99 5.49 7.05
N VAL A 126 0.76 5.18 5.78
CA VAL A 126 1.48 4.14 5.03
C VAL A 126 2.04 4.76 3.76
N ARG A 127 3.34 4.64 3.56
CA ARG A 127 4.03 5.02 2.31
C ARG A 127 4.38 3.75 1.55
N VAL A 128 4.03 3.67 0.27
CA VAL A 128 4.26 2.48 -0.55
C VAL A 128 5.04 2.86 -1.79
N GLY A 129 6.24 2.34 -1.95
CA GLY A 129 7.01 2.42 -3.18
C GLY A 129 6.83 1.15 -4.00
N VAL A 130 6.86 1.27 -5.32
CA VAL A 130 6.78 0.13 -6.24
C VAL A 130 7.92 0.12 -7.26
N SER A 131 8.25 -1.04 -7.79
CA SER A 131 9.27 -1.24 -8.82
C SER A 131 9.02 -2.50 -9.63
N TYR A 132 9.30 -2.46 -10.93
CA TYR A 132 9.27 -3.65 -11.79
C TYR A 132 10.59 -4.44 -11.77
N VAL A 133 11.58 -4.02 -10.97
CA VAL A 133 12.93 -4.59 -10.99
C VAL A 133 13.25 -5.37 -9.72
N SER A 134 13.00 -4.77 -8.55
CA SER A 134 13.34 -5.39 -7.26
C SER A 134 12.70 -4.66 -6.07
N VAL A 135 12.67 -5.32 -4.91
CA VAL A 135 12.31 -4.69 -3.62
C VAL A 135 13.25 -3.52 -3.31
N GLY A 136 14.56 -3.66 -3.56
CA GLY A 136 15.52 -2.57 -3.39
C GLY A 136 15.19 -1.35 -4.25
N GLY A 137 14.70 -1.57 -5.49
CA GLY A 137 14.21 -0.48 -6.34
C GLY A 137 12.94 0.18 -5.80
N ALA A 138 12.01 -0.59 -5.24
CA ALA A 138 10.82 -0.04 -4.59
C ALA A 138 11.19 0.81 -3.36
N GLN A 139 12.14 0.36 -2.55
CA GLN A 139 12.68 1.11 -1.41
C GLN A 139 13.39 2.39 -1.87
N ALA A 140 14.19 2.34 -2.94
CA ALA A 140 14.86 3.50 -3.50
C ALA A 140 13.85 4.55 -4.02
N ASN A 141 12.76 4.12 -4.68
CA ASN A 141 11.69 5.02 -5.11
C ASN A 141 10.99 5.68 -3.91
N LEU A 142 10.71 4.91 -2.85
CA LEU A 142 10.12 5.45 -1.62
C LEU A 142 11.06 6.49 -0.98
N ALA A 143 12.35 6.18 -0.88
CA ALA A 143 13.36 7.06 -0.31
C ALA A 143 13.49 8.37 -1.10
N ALA A 144 13.46 8.31 -2.43
CA ALA A 144 13.61 9.47 -3.29
C ALA A 144 12.37 10.39 -3.31
N GLU A 145 11.17 9.83 -3.20
CA GLU A 145 9.94 10.57 -3.49
C GLU A 145 9.11 10.93 -2.23
N ALA A 146 9.20 10.14 -1.15
CA ALA A 146 8.28 10.23 0.00
C ALA A 146 8.96 10.42 1.38
N THR A 147 10.25 10.13 1.52
CA THR A 147 10.96 10.29 2.81
C THR A 147 10.99 11.75 3.25
N GLY A 148 10.65 11.99 4.53
CA GLY A 148 10.64 13.33 5.14
C GLY A 148 9.48 14.23 4.71
N ARG A 149 8.55 13.74 3.89
CA ARG A 149 7.37 14.49 3.44
C ARG A 149 6.12 14.03 4.18
N SER A 150 5.31 14.97 4.66
CA SER A 150 4.00 14.68 5.25
C SER A 150 2.97 14.30 4.18
N PHE A 151 1.87 13.67 4.60
CA PHE A 151 0.73 13.41 3.71
C PHE A 151 0.26 14.68 2.99
N ASP A 152 0.06 15.78 3.75
CA ASP A 152 -0.45 17.03 3.19
C ASP A 152 0.55 17.67 2.19
N GLN A 153 1.85 17.53 2.41
CA GLN A 153 2.88 17.98 1.47
C GLN A 153 2.90 17.17 0.16
N ILE A 154 2.58 15.88 0.21
CA ILE A 154 2.45 15.05 -0.99
C ILE A 154 1.13 15.36 -1.71
N LEU A 155 0.03 15.55 -0.96
CA LEU A 155 -1.27 15.96 -1.50
C LEU A 155 -1.19 17.28 -2.26
N SER A 156 -0.69 18.35 -1.61
CA SER A 156 -0.55 19.66 -2.24
C SER A 156 0.34 19.62 -3.48
N ALA A 157 1.47 18.90 -3.44
CA ALA A 157 2.33 18.77 -4.61
C ALA A 157 1.68 17.99 -5.77
N ALA A 158 0.80 17.02 -5.47
CA ALA A 158 0.05 16.30 -6.49
C ALA A 158 -1.01 17.22 -7.13
N GLU A 159 -1.70 18.04 -6.33
CA GLU A 159 -2.67 19.04 -6.82
C GLU A 159 -1.99 20.08 -7.70
N ASP A 160 -0.87 20.65 -7.26
CA ASP A 160 -0.08 21.62 -8.02
C ASP A 160 0.40 21.04 -9.35
N ARG A 161 0.83 19.78 -9.35
CA ARG A 161 1.25 19.08 -10.56
C ARG A 161 0.11 18.93 -11.56
N TRP A 162 -1.08 18.57 -11.09
CA TRP A 162 -2.26 18.45 -11.95
C TRP A 162 -2.71 19.82 -12.47
N ASN A 163 -2.79 20.83 -11.61
CA ASN A 163 -3.14 22.19 -11.99
C ASN A 163 -2.19 22.73 -13.07
N SER A 164 -0.89 22.49 -12.95
CA SER A 164 0.11 22.88 -13.96
C SER A 164 -0.09 22.20 -15.32
N VAL A 165 -0.61 20.98 -15.36
CA VAL A 165 -0.90 20.27 -16.62
C VAL A 165 -2.24 20.72 -17.19
N LEU A 166 -3.26 20.87 -16.36
CA LEU A 166 -4.62 21.22 -16.76
C LEU A 166 -4.73 22.68 -17.21
N SER A 167 -4.00 23.60 -16.58
CA SER A 167 -3.99 25.03 -16.94
C SER A 167 -3.34 25.34 -18.29
N ARG A 168 -2.78 24.34 -18.98
CA ARG A 168 -2.27 24.49 -20.35
C ARG A 168 -3.38 24.75 -21.37
N ILE A 169 -4.62 24.36 -21.05
CA ILE A 169 -5.81 24.67 -21.83
C ILE A 169 -6.81 25.30 -20.88
N GLU A 170 -7.03 26.60 -21.01
CA GLU A 170 -8.03 27.34 -20.26
C GLU A 170 -9.33 27.42 -21.07
N VAL A 171 -10.43 26.98 -20.48
CA VAL A 171 -11.76 27.02 -21.09
C VAL A 171 -12.63 27.97 -20.27
N GLY A 172 -13.33 28.89 -20.94
CA GLY A 172 -14.29 29.80 -20.33
C GLY A 172 -15.65 29.76 -21.03
N GLY A 173 -16.67 30.36 -20.42
CA GLY A 173 -18.03 30.48 -20.98
C GLY A 173 -18.94 29.27 -20.73
N GLY A 174 -19.27 29.02 -19.46
CA GLY A 174 -20.29 28.06 -19.03
C GLY A 174 -21.55 28.74 -18.50
#